data_AF-A0A4Y2JLX4-F1
#
_entry.id   AF-A0A4Y2JLX4-F1
#
_cell.length_a   1.000
_cell.length_b   1.000
_cell.length_c   1.000
_cell.angle_alpha   90.00
_cell.angle_beta   90.00
_cell.angle_gamma   90.00
#
_symmetry.space_group_name_H-M   'P 1'
#
loop_
_entity.id
_entity.type
_entity.pdbx_description
1 polymer ?
#
loop_
_entity_poly.entity_id
_entity_poly.type
_entity_poly.pdbx_seq_one_letter_code
_entity_poly.pdbx_strand_id
1 'polypeptide(L)'
;MDDLIRPSKDEKEGLEKLKVVFEEAKKYALEIKFKKCQFLMRKVEFLGHIVENGTIKPSIAKKLAVRQFPEPTTVKQVQSFLGLTGYFRKYIKDYSKIAKPLSDLTRKENQFVFGIEQKEAFAKLKKIRPCFKNLQICKN
;
A
#
# COMPACT_ATOMS: atom_id res chain seq x y z
N MET A 1 1.05 14.24 -10.38
CA MET A 1 0.93 13.73 -9.00
C MET A 1 -0.02 14.71 -8.35
N ASP A 2 -1.24 14.29 -8.06
CA ASP A 2 -2.38 15.25 -7.99
C ASP A 2 -3.05 15.26 -6.61
N ASP A 3 -2.63 14.37 -5.71
CA ASP A 3 -3.19 14.23 -4.36
C ASP A 3 -2.21 14.78 -3.30
N LEU A 4 -2.74 15.56 -2.34
CA LEU A 4 -1.99 16.13 -1.22
C LEU A 4 -2.58 15.67 0.12
N ILE A 5 -1.71 15.40 1.09
CA ILE A 5 -2.08 15.20 2.49
C ILE A 5 -1.28 16.13 3.39
N ARG A 6 -1.97 16.83 4.31
CA ARG A 6 -1.33 17.74 5.28
C ARG A 6 -1.75 17.36 6.71
N PRO A 7 -0.87 16.72 7.50
CA PRO A 7 -1.19 16.33 8.86
C PRO A 7 -1.22 17.53 9.82
N SER A 8 -2.09 17.46 10.82
CA SER A 8 -2.15 18.39 11.96
C SER A 8 -2.17 17.63 13.29
N LYS A 9 -1.78 18.31 14.37
CA LYS A 9 -1.81 17.82 15.76
C LYS A 9 -3.21 17.90 16.34
N ASP A 10 -3.95 18.96 15.98
CA ASP A 10 -5.31 19.23 16.39
C ASP A 10 -6.12 19.85 15.25
N GLU A 11 -7.40 20.10 15.51
CA GLU A 11 -8.33 20.66 14.55
C GLU A 11 -8.02 22.12 14.21
N LYS A 12 -7.56 22.90 15.19
CA LYS A 12 -7.25 24.32 15.02
C LYS A 12 -6.08 24.50 14.06
N GLU A 13 -4.98 23.79 14.29
CA GLU A 13 -3.83 23.75 13.38
C GLU A 13 -4.23 23.19 12.00
N GLY A 14 -5.16 22.24 11.97
CA GLY A 14 -5.73 21.69 10.73
C GLY A 14 -6.44 22.76 9.90
N LEU A 15 -7.28 23.58 10.52
CA LEU A 15 -7.98 24.69 9.88
C LEU A 15 -7.02 25.79 9.40
N GLU A 16 -6.03 26.15 10.20
CA GLU A 16 -4.99 27.12 9.81
C GLU A 16 -4.21 26.64 8.58
N LYS A 17 -3.78 25.37 8.58
CA LYS A 17 -3.10 24.77 7.42
C LYS A 17 -4.01 24.71 6.19
N LEU A 18 -5.30 24.44 6.37
CA LEU A 18 -6.24 24.36 5.26
C LEU A 18 -6.42 25.72 4.57
N LYS A 19 -6.49 26.81 5.35
CA LYS A 19 -6.52 28.18 4.82
C LYS A 19 -5.33 28.47 3.92
N VAL A 20 -4.11 28.17 4.40
CA VAL A 20 -2.88 28.35 3.62
C VAL A 20 -2.91 27.55 2.32
N VAL A 21 -3.38 26.29 2.36
CA VAL A 21 -3.49 25.45 1.16
C VAL A 21 -4.45 26.06 0.14
N PHE A 22 -5.59 26.60 0.57
CA PHE A 22 -6.56 27.23 -0.33
C PHE A 22 -6.08 28.57 -0.88
N GLU A 23 -5.36 29.36 -0.08
CA GLU A 23 -4.74 30.60 -0.53
C GLU A 23 -3.69 30.34 -1.61
N GLU A 24 -2.81 29.37 -1.41
CA GLU A 24 -1.83 28.96 -2.42
C GLU A 24 -2.50 28.37 -3.66
N ALA A 25 -3.53 27.53 -3.50
CA ALA A 25 -4.28 27.00 -4.63
C ALA A 25 -4.91 28.11 -5.47
N LYS A 26 -5.51 29.12 -4.81
CA LYS A 26 -6.07 30.30 -5.48
C LYS A 26 -4.98 31.11 -6.22
N LYS A 27 -3.81 31.30 -5.59
CA LYS A 27 -2.68 32.04 -6.16
C LYS A 27 -2.18 31.42 -7.47
N TYR A 28 -2.16 30.10 -7.57
CA TYR A 28 -1.74 29.37 -8.76
C TYR A 28 -2.90 28.94 -9.67
N ALA A 29 -4.12 29.46 -9.45
CA ALA A 29 -5.32 29.10 -10.20
C ALA A 29 -5.60 27.59 -10.29
N LEU A 30 -5.32 26.86 -9.19
CA LEU A 30 -5.58 25.43 -9.09
C LEU A 30 -7.06 25.17 -8.75
N GLU A 31 -7.73 24.36 -9.56
CA GLU A 31 -9.10 23.92 -9.28
C GLU A 31 -9.15 22.74 -8.31
N ILE A 32 -9.74 22.95 -7.15
CA ILE A 32 -9.94 21.91 -6.13
C ILE A 32 -11.33 21.29 -6.32
N LYS A 33 -11.36 19.98 -6.58
CA LYS A 33 -12.61 19.20 -6.65
C LYS A 33 -13.07 18.85 -5.23
N PHE A 34 -13.77 19.77 -4.57
CA PHE A 34 -14.25 19.61 -3.17
C PHE A 34 -14.97 18.29 -2.89
N LYS A 35 -15.75 17.76 -3.85
CA LYS A 35 -16.44 16.46 -3.72
C LYS A 35 -15.49 15.27 -3.47
N LYS A 36 -14.22 15.39 -3.83
CA LYS A 36 -13.19 14.36 -3.63
C LYS A 36 -12.29 14.64 -2.42
N CYS A 37 -12.40 15.81 -1.81
CA CYS A 37 -11.57 16.20 -0.68
C CYS A 37 -12.12 15.63 0.63
N GLN A 38 -11.21 15.28 1.54
CA GLN A 38 -11.53 14.85 2.90
C GLN A 38 -10.79 15.78 3.86
N PHE A 39 -11.53 16.45 4.74
CA PHE A 39 -10.99 17.46 5.65
C PHE A 39 -11.07 17.00 7.10
N LEU A 40 -10.05 17.33 7.90
CA LEU A 40 -10.02 17.14 9.35
C LEU A 40 -10.32 15.69 9.81
N MET A 41 -9.98 14.71 8.97
CA MET A 41 -10.23 13.30 9.26
C MET A 41 -9.13 12.73 10.17
N ARG A 42 -9.53 12.01 11.23
CA ARG A 42 -8.57 11.24 12.07
C ARG A 42 -7.94 10.06 11.32
N LYS A 43 -8.64 9.55 10.31
CA LYS A 43 -8.24 8.41 9.48
C LYS A 43 -8.59 8.69 8.03
N VAL A 44 -7.61 8.59 7.15
CA VAL A 44 -7.78 8.79 5.70
C VAL A 44 -7.04 7.70 4.91
N GLU A 45 -7.64 7.25 3.81
CA GLU A 45 -6.93 6.42 2.83
C GLU A 45 -6.28 7.32 1.77
N PHE A 46 -4.97 7.25 1.66
CA PHE A 46 -4.15 8.07 0.77
C PHE A 46 -3.13 7.19 0.05
N LEU A 47 -3.17 7.16 -1.29
CA LEU A 47 -2.26 6.37 -2.14
C LEU A 47 -2.13 4.88 -1.73
N GLY A 48 -3.24 4.25 -1.31
CA GLY A 48 -3.25 2.85 -0.88
C GLY A 48 -2.71 2.59 0.54
N HIS A 49 -2.49 3.66 1.30
CA HIS A 49 -2.14 3.65 2.71
C HIS A 49 -3.26 4.24 3.56
N ILE A 50 -3.43 3.75 4.77
CA ILE A 50 -4.26 4.35 5.82
C ILE A 50 -3.33 5.21 6.67
N VAL A 51 -3.61 6.50 6.73
CA VAL A 51 -2.94 7.45 7.61
C VAL A 51 -3.84 7.69 8.81
N GLU A 52 -3.32 7.40 10.01
CA GLU A 52 -4.07 7.48 11.26
C GLU A 52 -3.11 7.75 12.42
N ASN A 53 -3.40 8.75 13.25
CA ASN A 53 -2.61 9.09 14.45
C ASN A 53 -1.09 9.18 14.23
N GLY A 54 -0.66 9.79 13.12
CA GLY A 54 0.76 9.92 12.78
C GLY A 54 1.44 8.61 12.32
N THR A 55 0.66 7.54 12.12
CA THR A 55 1.13 6.26 11.60
C THR A 55 0.63 6.02 10.18
N ILE A 56 1.48 5.43 9.35
CA ILE A 56 1.12 4.99 8.01
C ILE A 56 1.01 3.47 7.97
N LYS A 57 -0.19 2.97 7.68
CA LYS A 57 -0.51 1.54 7.60
C LYS A 57 -0.88 1.18 6.16
N PRO A 58 -0.59 -0.04 5.67
CA PRO A 58 -1.16 -0.51 4.40
C PRO A 58 -2.69 -0.58 4.43
N SER A 59 -3.34 -0.24 3.31
CA SER A 59 -4.79 -0.35 3.14
C SER A 59 -5.32 -1.76 3.47
N ILE A 60 -6.52 -1.79 4.07
CA ILE A 60 -7.24 -3.04 4.37
C ILE A 60 -7.60 -3.76 3.07
N ALA A 61 -8.00 -3.02 2.03
CA ALA A 61 -8.36 -3.58 0.74
C ALA A 61 -7.21 -4.38 0.11
N LYS A 62 -5.98 -3.84 0.10
CA LYS A 62 -4.81 -4.57 -0.41
C LYS A 62 -4.47 -5.82 0.40
N LYS A 63 -4.67 -5.78 1.73
CA LYS A 63 -4.48 -6.96 2.59
C LYS A 63 -5.51 -8.05 2.30
N LEU A 64 -6.77 -7.67 2.13
CA LEU A 64 -7.85 -8.59 1.75
C LEU A 64 -7.58 -9.20 0.37
N ALA A 65 -7.16 -8.39 -0.61
CA ALA A 65 -6.80 -8.86 -1.95
C ALA A 65 -5.71 -9.95 -1.91
N VAL A 66 -4.67 -9.79 -1.08
CA VAL A 66 -3.64 -10.83 -0.91
C VAL A 66 -4.22 -12.11 -0.28
N ARG A 67 -5.04 -11.97 0.77
CA ARG A 67 -5.64 -13.13 1.48
C ARG A 67 -6.62 -13.90 0.61
N GLN A 68 -7.38 -13.20 -0.23
CA GLN A 68 -8.39 -13.78 -1.10
C GLN A 68 -7.84 -14.17 -2.48
N PHE A 69 -6.57 -13.87 -2.78
CA PHE A 69 -5.97 -14.23 -4.06
C PHE A 69 -6.05 -15.75 -4.29
N PRO A 70 -6.61 -16.20 -5.43
CA PRO A 70 -6.76 -17.63 -5.74
C PRO A 70 -5.40 -18.28 -5.99
N GLU A 71 -5.30 -19.61 -5.81
CA GLU A 71 -4.07 -20.33 -6.16
C GLU A 71 -3.77 -20.13 -7.66
N PRO A 72 -2.58 -19.61 -8.02
CA PRO A 72 -2.27 -19.32 -9.40
C PRO A 72 -2.02 -20.61 -10.18
N THR A 73 -2.72 -20.76 -11.30
CA THR A 73 -2.60 -21.87 -12.25
C THR A 73 -1.81 -21.48 -13.50
N THR A 74 -1.41 -20.20 -13.61
CA THR A 74 -0.67 -19.67 -14.77
C THR A 74 0.45 -18.73 -14.34
N VAL A 75 1.47 -18.60 -15.20
CA VAL A 75 2.58 -17.64 -15.02
C VAL A 75 2.07 -16.21 -14.83
N LYS A 76 1.05 -15.80 -15.60
CA LYS A 76 0.45 -14.45 -15.49
C LYS A 76 -0.16 -14.21 -14.11
N GLN A 77 -0.84 -15.21 -13.53
CA GLN A 77 -1.40 -15.10 -12.19
C GLN A 77 -0.31 -15.04 -11.12
N VAL A 78 0.80 -15.78 -11.29
CA VAL A 78 1.97 -15.67 -10.41
C VAL A 78 2.58 -14.26 -10.48
N GLN A 79 2.76 -13.70 -11.67
CA GLN A 79 3.25 -12.33 -11.84
C GLN A 79 2.32 -11.30 -11.17
N SER A 80 1.01 -11.45 -11.34
CA SER A 80 0.01 -10.60 -10.68
C SER A 80 0.10 -10.70 -9.14
N PHE A 81 0.22 -11.91 -8.61
CA PHE A 81 0.40 -12.13 -7.17
C PHE A 81 1.70 -11.53 -6.63
N LEU A 82 2.81 -11.68 -7.36
CA LEU A 82 4.10 -11.08 -7.01
C LEU A 82 4.04 -9.56 -7.06
N GLY A 83 3.35 -8.97 -8.04
CA GLY A 83 3.11 -7.52 -8.10
C GLY A 83 2.31 -7.02 -6.89
N LEU A 84 1.25 -7.74 -6.51
CA LEU A 84 0.42 -7.38 -5.37
C LEU A 84 1.18 -7.52 -4.03
N THR A 85 1.87 -8.63 -3.82
CA THR A 85 2.63 -8.88 -2.58
C THR A 85 3.91 -8.06 -2.52
N GLY A 86 4.46 -7.64 -3.65
CA GLY A 86 5.62 -6.76 -3.76
C GLY A 86 5.41 -5.40 -3.10
N TYR A 87 4.16 -4.89 -3.11
CA TYR A 87 3.77 -3.70 -2.34
C TYR A 87 4.12 -3.82 -0.84
N PHE A 88 4.06 -5.03 -0.29
CA PHE A 88 4.29 -5.31 1.11
C PHE A 88 5.75 -5.68 1.44
N ARG A 89 6.67 -5.67 0.46
CA ARG A 89 8.06 -6.12 0.62
C ARG A 89 8.78 -5.49 1.82
N LYS A 90 8.54 -4.19 2.09
CA LYS A 90 9.12 -3.47 3.24
C LYS A 90 8.59 -3.92 4.61
N TYR A 91 7.48 -4.65 4.65
CA TYR A 91 6.83 -5.15 5.88
C TYR A 91 7.04 -6.65 6.09
N ILE A 92 7.66 -7.34 5.14
CA ILE A 92 7.85 -8.80 5.15
C ILE A 92 9.33 -9.08 5.24
N LYS A 93 9.76 -9.61 6.39
CA LYS A 93 11.14 -10.06 6.57
C LYS A 93 11.44 -11.18 5.56
N ASP A 94 12.61 -11.11 4.94
CA ASP A 94 13.08 -12.10 3.96
C ASP A 94 12.14 -12.30 2.75
N TYR A 95 11.34 -11.28 2.37
CA TYR A 95 10.40 -11.36 1.23
C TYR A 95 11.02 -11.99 -0.01
N SER A 96 12.23 -11.57 -0.39
CA SER A 96 12.91 -12.09 -1.58
C SER A 96 13.21 -13.58 -1.50
N LYS A 97 13.52 -14.11 -0.31
CA LYS A 97 13.74 -15.56 -0.13
C LYS A 97 12.43 -16.33 -0.24
N ILE A 98 11.36 -15.79 0.34
CA ILE A 98 10.03 -16.41 0.31
C ILE A 98 9.45 -16.38 -1.11
N ALA A 99 9.60 -15.28 -1.83
CA ALA A 99 9.06 -15.09 -3.17
C ALA A 99 9.89 -15.76 -4.28
N LYS A 100 11.08 -16.28 -3.97
CA LYS A 100 12.00 -16.86 -4.96
C LYS A 100 11.38 -18.04 -5.74
N PRO A 101 10.78 -19.06 -5.11
CA PRO A 101 10.17 -20.18 -5.84
C PRO A 101 9.08 -19.74 -6.83
N LEU A 102 8.35 -18.67 -6.51
CA LEU A 102 7.33 -18.09 -7.38
C LEU A 102 7.94 -17.23 -8.50
N SER A 103 9.03 -16.50 -8.20
CA SER A 103 9.73 -15.68 -9.19
C SER A 103 10.41 -16.55 -10.24
N ASP A 104 10.94 -17.71 -9.85
CA ASP A 104 11.58 -18.67 -10.75
C ASP A 104 10.55 -19.26 -11.75
N LEU A 105 9.27 -19.42 -11.36
CA LEU A 105 8.19 -19.80 -12.29
C LEU A 105 7.89 -18.77 -13.38
N THR A 106 8.34 -17.52 -13.23
CA THR A 106 8.08 -16.45 -14.21
C THR A 106 9.13 -16.37 -15.31
N ARG A 107 10.20 -17.16 -15.21
CA ARG A 107 11.28 -17.22 -16.22
C ARG A 107 10.82 -18.02 -17.43
N LYS A 108 11.17 -17.54 -18.62
CA LYS A 108 10.75 -18.13 -19.91
C LYS A 108 11.20 -19.57 -20.12
N GLU A 109 12.25 -20.00 -19.43
CA GLU A 109 12.90 -21.30 -19.61
C GLU A 109 12.28 -22.41 -18.76
N ASN A 110 11.37 -22.08 -17.84
CA ASN A 110 10.81 -23.05 -16.89
C ASN A 110 9.42 -23.54 -17.29
N GLN A 111 9.21 -24.85 -17.23
CA GLN A 111 7.86 -25.43 -17.24
C GLN A 111 7.10 -24.98 -16.00
N PHE A 112 5.84 -24.56 -16.18
CA PHE A 112 5.01 -24.14 -15.06
C PHE A 112 4.63 -25.35 -14.19
N VAL A 113 5.33 -25.51 -13.06
CA VAL A 113 5.05 -26.56 -12.07
C VAL A 113 4.77 -25.90 -10.72
N PHE A 114 3.49 -25.87 -10.33
CA PHE A 114 3.07 -25.32 -9.04
C PHE A 114 3.14 -26.37 -7.94
N GLY A 115 4.38 -26.74 -7.59
CA GLY A 115 4.71 -27.80 -6.64
C GLY A 115 4.61 -27.36 -5.17
N ILE A 116 5.18 -28.20 -4.30
CA ILE A 116 5.14 -28.01 -2.85
C ILE A 116 5.83 -26.69 -2.46
N GLU A 117 7.02 -26.41 -2.99
CA GLU A 117 7.78 -25.19 -2.68
C GLU A 117 7.00 -23.92 -3.04
N GLN A 118 6.32 -23.91 -4.19
CA GLN A 118 5.52 -22.78 -4.65
C GLN A 118 4.26 -22.61 -3.82
N LYS A 119 3.59 -23.71 -3.44
CA LYS A 119 2.44 -23.68 -2.52
C LYS A 119 2.83 -23.17 -1.15
N GLU A 120 3.98 -23.58 -0.62
CA GLU A 120 4.49 -23.07 0.64
C GLU A 120 4.83 -21.58 0.57
N ALA A 121 5.53 -21.14 -0.48
CA ALA A 121 5.84 -19.74 -0.72
C ALA A 121 4.56 -18.89 -0.81
N PHE A 122 3.58 -19.37 -1.57
CA PHE A 122 2.27 -18.74 -1.72
C PHE A 122 1.53 -18.65 -0.40
N ALA A 123 1.46 -19.75 0.37
CA ALA A 123 0.81 -19.76 1.69
C ALA A 123 1.52 -18.83 2.70
N LYS A 124 2.86 -18.80 2.71
CA LYS A 124 3.65 -17.89 3.55
C LYS A 124 3.34 -16.42 3.20
N LEU A 125 3.25 -16.08 1.91
CA LEU A 125 2.87 -14.75 1.44
C LEU A 125 1.38 -14.44 1.65
N LYS A 126 0.46 -15.41 1.69
CA LYS A 126 -0.93 -15.15 2.09
C LYS A 126 -1.08 -14.89 3.59
N LYS A 127 -0.22 -15.51 4.39
CA LYS A 127 -0.14 -15.33 5.85
C LYS A 127 0.60 -14.06 6.27
N ILE A 128 0.78 -13.07 5.38
CA ILE A 128 1.32 -11.76 5.75
C ILE A 128 0.50 -11.19 6.91
N ARG A 129 1.09 -11.27 8.10
CA ARG A 129 0.85 -10.34 9.20
C ARG A 129 1.85 -9.22 8.96
N PRO A 130 1.43 -8.05 8.49
CA PRO A 130 2.33 -6.90 8.49
C PRO A 130 2.74 -6.72 9.96
N CYS A 131 3.99 -7.03 10.29
CA CYS A 131 4.56 -6.53 11.53
C CYS A 131 4.67 -5.03 11.29
N PHE A 132 3.72 -4.28 11.84
CA PHE A 132 3.66 -2.84 11.63
C PHE A 132 4.82 -2.21 12.39
N LYS A 133 6.01 -2.16 11.76
CA LYS A 133 6.92 -1.06 12.05
C LYS A 133 6.15 0.18 11.60
N ASN A 134 5.57 0.91 12.56
CA ASN A 134 4.90 2.17 12.31
C ASN A 134 5.90 3.06 11.56
N LEU A 135 5.65 3.34 10.28
CA LEU A 135 6.30 4.49 9.67
C LEU A 135 5.65 5.70 10.33
N GLN A 136 6.41 6.36 11.19
CA GLN A 136 6.06 7.67 11.70
C GLN A 136 6.14 8.65 10.53
N ILE A 137 5.14 9.50 10.40
CA ILE A 137 5.26 10.68 9.55
C ILE A 137 6.40 11.51 10.17
N CYS A 138 7.49 11.75 9.42
CA CYS A 138 8.57 12.62 9.85
C CYS A 138 7.95 13.95 10.33
N LYS A 139 8.00 14.20 11.63
CA LYS A 139 7.68 15.50 12.20
C LYS A 139 8.87 16.40 11.82
N ASN A 140 8.74 17.16 10.75
CA ASN A 140 9.56 18.33 10.55
C ASN A 140 9.12 19.41 11.54
#